data_AF-A0A2S2P1N0-F1
#
_entry.id   AF-A0A2S2P1N0-F1
#
_cell.length_a   1.000
_cell.length_b   1.000
_cell.length_c   1.000
_cell.angle_alpha   90.00
_cell.angle_beta   90.00
_cell.angle_gamma   90.00
#
_symmetry.space_group_name_H-M   'P 1'
#
loop_
_entity.id
_entity.type
_entity.pdbx_description
1 polymer ?
#
loop_
_entity_poly.entity_id
_entity_poly.type
_entity_poly.pdbx_seq_one_letter_code
_entity_poly.pdbx_strand_id
1 'polypeptide(L)'
;SGTLRQLCRSLKCQKELWETGFVQLLSQLLNSVHSETQISIMSLVAECCRTRPEVIRQNTNIKVAMKDLNILQHVIQFLVNDSIPLAEKAAETLLCMFDGSPDI
;
A
#
# COMPACT_ATOMS: atom_id res chain seq x y z
N SER A 1 -8.74 13.99 -4.29
CA SER A 1 -7.72 12.92 -4.10
C SER A 1 -7.46 12.09 -5.38
N GLY A 2 -7.47 12.67 -6.60
CA GLY A 2 -7.45 11.90 -7.86
C GLY A 2 -6.06 11.52 -8.41
N THR A 3 -5.09 12.44 -8.34
CA THR A 3 -3.82 12.31 -9.07
C THR A 3 -2.92 11.19 -8.55
N LEU A 4 -2.74 11.08 -7.22
CA LEU A 4 -1.92 10.02 -6.61
C LEU A 4 -2.46 8.62 -6.89
N ARG A 5 -3.79 8.45 -6.83
CA ARG A 5 -4.44 7.17 -7.15
C ARG A 5 -4.25 6.79 -8.63
N GLN A 6 -4.30 7.75 -9.55
CA GLN A 6 -4.04 7.52 -10.97
C GLN A 6 -2.58 7.15 -11.24
N LEU A 7 -1.63 7.81 -10.58
CA LEU A 7 -0.21 7.45 -10.65
C LEU A 7 0.03 6.03 -10.15
N CYS A 8 -0.63 5.63 -9.06
CA CYS A 8 -0.55 4.27 -8.54
C CYS A 8 -1.29 3.22 -9.36
N ARG A 9 -1.98 3.56 -10.44
CA ARG A 9 -2.52 2.59 -11.42
C ARG A 9 -1.59 2.36 -12.60
N SER A 10 -0.70 3.32 -12.88
CA SER A 10 0.27 3.22 -13.96
C SER A 10 1.55 2.55 -13.45
N LEU A 11 1.89 1.39 -14.01
CA LEU A 11 3.12 0.66 -13.66
C LEU A 11 4.39 1.51 -13.82
N LYS A 12 4.43 2.35 -14.86
CA LYS A 12 5.55 3.28 -15.08
C LYS A 12 5.67 4.28 -13.92
N CYS A 13 4.54 4.85 -13.52
CA CYS A 13 4.51 5.82 -12.42
C CYS A 13 4.74 5.16 -11.06
N GLN A 14 4.30 3.92 -10.85
CA GLN A 14 4.64 3.16 -9.64
C GLN A 14 6.17 2.96 -9.53
N LYS A 15 6.84 2.58 -10.62
CA LYS A 15 8.31 2.45 -10.62
C LYS A 15 8.99 3.78 -10.27
N GLU A 16 8.59 4.88 -10.91
CA GLU A 16 9.15 6.21 -10.66
C GLU A 16 8.87 6.69 -9.23
N LEU A 17 7.66 6.46 -8.69
CA LEU A 17 7.34 6.74 -7.30
C LEU A 17 8.28 5.96 -6.36
N TRP A 18 8.60 4.71 -6.68
CA TRP A 18 9.44 3.87 -5.82
C TRP A 18 10.90 4.30 -5.87
N GLU A 19 11.41 4.58 -7.05
CA GLU A 19 12.79 5.07 -7.25
C GLU A 19 13.01 6.46 -6.62
N THR A 20 11.96 7.27 -6.48
CA THR A 20 12.04 8.60 -5.85
C THR A 20 11.97 8.57 -4.32
N GLY A 21 11.90 7.39 -3.70
CA GLY A 21 11.86 7.25 -2.24
C GLY A 21 10.47 7.49 -1.62
N PHE A 22 9.43 7.45 -2.44
CA PHE A 22 8.05 7.62 -1.96
C PHE A 22 7.65 6.56 -0.93
N VAL A 23 8.20 5.35 -1.02
CA VAL A 23 7.85 4.24 -0.13
C VAL A 23 8.26 4.51 1.32
N GLN A 24 9.37 5.20 1.53
CA GLN A 24 9.84 5.63 2.85
C GLN A 24 8.87 6.64 3.47
N LEU A 25 8.31 7.55 2.66
CA LEU A 25 7.30 8.52 3.09
C LEU A 25 5.99 7.85 3.52
N LEU A 26 5.63 6.69 2.93
CA LEU A 26 4.41 5.97 3.32
C LEU A 26 4.40 5.60 4.81
N SER A 27 5.54 5.14 5.34
CA SER A 27 5.67 4.80 6.76
C SER A 27 5.41 6.01 7.67
N GLN A 28 5.90 7.20 7.28
CA GLN A 28 5.71 8.43 8.02
C GLN A 28 4.25 8.91 7.94
N LEU A 29 3.63 8.81 6.77
CA LEU A 29 2.25 9.25 6.55
C LEU A 29 1.22 8.33 7.22
N LEU A 30 1.52 7.03 7.37
CA LEU A 30 0.70 6.12 8.17
C LEU A 30 0.78 6.46 9.67
N ASN A 31 1.90 7.02 10.14
CA ASN A 31 2.02 7.50 11.52
C ASN A 31 1.39 8.87 11.78
N SER A 32 0.72 9.48 10.78
CA SER A 32 0.06 10.77 10.99
C SER A 32 -1.11 10.64 11.97
N VAL A 33 -1.43 11.71 12.70
CA VAL A 33 -2.61 11.77 13.57
C VAL A 33 -3.94 11.91 12.80
N HIS A 34 -3.88 12.16 11.49
CA HIS A 34 -5.05 12.41 10.66
C HIS A 34 -5.53 11.13 10.00
N SER A 35 -6.69 10.63 10.43
CA SER A 35 -7.31 9.40 9.92
C SER A 35 -7.58 9.45 8.42
N GLU A 36 -7.99 10.59 7.87
CA GLU A 36 -8.21 10.74 6.42
C GLU A 36 -6.92 10.55 5.60
N THR A 37 -5.79 11.04 6.12
CA THR A 37 -4.48 10.81 5.52
C THR A 37 -4.12 9.34 5.57
N GLN A 38 -4.28 8.69 6.73
CA GLN A 38 -4.03 7.25 6.90
C GLN A 38 -4.87 6.42 5.92
N ILE A 39 -6.18 6.70 5.80
CA ILE A 39 -7.09 6.02 4.86
C ILE A 39 -6.66 6.22 3.41
N SER A 40 -6.27 7.46 3.06
CA SER A 40 -5.81 7.78 1.70
C SER A 40 -4.53 7.03 1.34
N ILE A 41 -3.60 6.92 2.29
CA ILE A 41 -2.34 6.20 2.11
C ILE A 41 -2.56 4.70 2.07
N MET A 42 -3.39 4.13 2.94
CA MET A 42 -3.76 2.70 2.86
C MET A 42 -4.45 2.36 1.53
N SER A 43 -5.29 3.25 1.00
CA SER A 43 -5.90 3.08 -0.33
C SER A 43 -4.85 3.05 -1.44
N LEU A 44 -3.82 3.88 -1.31
CA LEU A 44 -2.70 3.93 -2.25
C LEU A 44 -1.90 2.63 -2.22
N VAL A 45 -1.55 2.16 -1.02
CA VAL A 45 -0.83 0.91 -0.81
C VAL A 45 -1.62 -0.27 -1.36
N ALA A 46 -2.93 -0.32 -1.11
CA ALA A 46 -3.81 -1.35 -1.65
C ALA A 46 -3.76 -1.38 -3.19
N GLU A 47 -3.85 -0.21 -3.83
CA GLU A 47 -3.79 -0.10 -5.29
C GLU A 47 -2.45 -0.59 -5.85
N CYS A 48 -1.34 -0.22 -5.22
CA CYS A 48 -0.02 -0.69 -5.62
C CYS A 48 0.14 -2.21 -5.46
N CYS A 49 -0.53 -2.81 -4.47
CA CYS A 49 -0.49 -4.26 -4.25
C CYS A 49 -1.39 -5.06 -5.21
N ARG A 50 -2.43 -4.45 -5.78
CA ARG A 50 -3.30 -5.06 -6.80
C ARG A 50 -2.60 -5.29 -8.14
N THR A 51 -1.49 -4.61 -8.37
CA THR A 51 -0.77 -4.68 -9.65
C THR A 51 -0.29 -6.10 -9.90
N ARG A 52 -0.79 -6.71 -10.99
CA ARG A 52 -0.61 -8.14 -11.27
C ARG A 52 0.87 -8.50 -11.47
N PRO A 53 1.37 -9.58 -10.85
CA PRO A 53 2.76 -10.04 -10.98
C PRO A 53 3.20 -10.24 -12.44
N GLU A 54 2.25 -10.63 -13.30
CA GLU A 54 2.44 -10.86 -14.73
C GLU A 54 3.02 -9.64 -15.48
N VAL A 55 2.77 -8.43 -14.94
CA VAL A 55 3.23 -7.18 -15.54
C VAL A 55 4.56 -6.69 -14.92
N ILE A 56 4.96 -7.24 -13.77
CA ILE A 56 6.16 -6.85 -13.04
C ILE A 56 7.12 -8.05 -13.01
N ARG A 57 7.68 -8.41 -14.16
CA ARG A 57 8.72 -9.47 -14.25
C ARG A 57 10.10 -9.03 -13.75
N GLN A 58 10.30 -7.75 -13.39
CA GLN A 58 11.64 -7.18 -13.22
C GLN A 58 11.85 -6.30 -11.99
N ASN A 59 10.84 -6.03 -11.17
CA ASN A 59 11.01 -5.21 -9.98
C ASN A 59 10.65 -5.99 -8.73
N THR A 60 11.45 -5.79 -7.69
CA THR A 60 11.18 -6.16 -6.30
C THR A 60 9.69 -6.04 -6.06
N ASN A 61 9.04 -7.19 -5.87
CA ASN A 61 7.59 -7.27 -5.73
C ASN A 61 7.16 -6.22 -4.71
N ILE A 62 6.28 -5.29 -5.07
CA ILE A 62 5.86 -4.18 -4.20
C ILE A 62 5.47 -4.70 -2.81
N LYS A 63 4.90 -5.90 -2.76
CA LYS A 63 4.54 -6.62 -1.53
C LYS A 63 5.76 -6.88 -0.61
N VAL A 64 6.92 -7.20 -1.18
CA VAL A 64 8.19 -7.38 -0.46
C VAL A 64 8.68 -6.05 0.10
N ALA A 65 8.71 -4.98 -0.69
CA ALA A 65 9.12 -3.67 -0.21
C ALA A 65 8.21 -3.14 0.93
N MET A 66 6.91 -3.43 0.87
CA MET A 66 5.97 -3.08 1.94
C MET A 66 6.23 -3.89 3.23
N LYS A 67 6.70 -5.14 3.10
CA LYS A 67 7.11 -5.98 4.22
C LYS A 67 8.37 -5.42 4.90
N ASP A 68 9.37 -5.03 4.11
CA ASP A 68 10.65 -4.52 4.62
C ASP A 68 10.51 -3.16 5.34
N LEU A 69 9.47 -2.39 5.01
CA LEU A 69 9.21 -1.07 5.60
C LEU A 69 8.22 -1.10 6.77
N ASN A 70 7.93 -2.27 7.34
CA ASN A 70 6.97 -2.45 8.45
C ASN A 70 5.56 -1.88 8.16
N ILE A 71 5.19 -1.72 6.88
CA ILE A 71 3.87 -1.21 6.48
C ILE A 71 2.80 -2.21 6.89
N LEU A 72 3.07 -3.51 6.76
CA LEU A 72 2.17 -4.57 7.18
C LEU A 72 1.81 -4.45 8.68
N GLN A 73 2.78 -4.16 9.54
CA GLN A 73 2.53 -4.01 10.98
C GLN A 73 1.61 -2.82 11.27
N HIS A 74 1.82 -1.68 10.59
CA HIS A 74 0.94 -0.52 10.73
C HIS A 74 -0.48 -0.84 10.26
N VAL A 75 -0.62 -1.51 9.12
CA VAL A 75 -1.93 -1.91 8.60
C VAL A 75 -2.65 -2.86 9.57
N ILE A 76 -1.94 -3.81 10.19
CA ILE A 76 -2.53 -4.69 11.22
C ILE A 76 -2.99 -3.88 12.45
N GLN A 77 -2.22 -2.88 12.89
CA GLN A 77 -2.62 -2.01 13.99
C GLN A 77 -3.90 -1.22 13.69
N PHE A 78 -4.11 -0.80 12.44
CA PHE A 78 -5.36 -0.14 12.04
C PHE A 78 -6.57 -1.08 12.04
N LEU A 79 -6.37 -2.38 11.85
CA LEU A 79 -7.44 -3.38 11.89
C LEU A 79 -8.08 -3.50 13.29
N VAL A 80 -7.28 -3.31 14.34
CA VAL A 80 -7.70 -3.39 15.75
C VAL A 80 -8.04 -2.03 16.36
N ASN A 81 -8.10 -0.98 15.53
CA ASN A 81 -8.43 0.38 15.97
C ASN A 81 -9.96 0.52 16.10
N ASP A 82 -10.43 1.33 17.06
CA ASP A 82 -11.86 1.60 17.29
C ASP A 82 -12.54 2.35 16.12
N SER A 83 -11.76 2.85 15.16
CA SER A 83 -12.26 3.50 13.95
C SER A 83 -12.65 2.49 12.86
N ILE A 84 -13.96 2.27 12.69
CA ILE A 84 -14.52 1.39 11.64
C ILE A 84 -13.95 1.70 10.25
N PRO A 85 -13.89 2.97 9.78
CA PRO A 85 -13.36 3.26 8.44
C PRO A 85 -11.88 2.90 8.27
N LEU A 86 -11.08 3.04 9.32
CA LEU A 86 -9.67 2.63 9.30
C LEU A 86 -9.54 1.11 9.27
N ALA A 87 -10.35 0.41 10.06
CA ALA A 87 -10.34 -1.05 10.11
C ALA A 87 -10.78 -1.67 8.78
N GLU A 88 -11.85 -1.16 8.16
CA GLU A 88 -12.31 -1.59 6.83
C GLU A 88 -11.22 -1.37 5.77
N LYS A 89 -10.60 -0.19 5.79
CA LYS A 89 -9.55 0.13 4.83
C LYS A 89 -8.31 -0.73 5.03
N ALA A 90 -7.93 -1.00 6.27
CA ALA A 90 -6.83 -1.88 6.60
C ALA A 90 -7.08 -3.31 6.10
N ALA A 91 -8.30 -3.84 6.30
CA ALA A 91 -8.70 -5.15 5.80
C ALA A 91 -8.59 -5.22 4.26
N GLU A 92 -9.09 -4.22 3.54
CA GLU A 92 -8.96 -4.14 2.08
C GLU A 92 -7.49 -4.12 1.64
N THR A 93 -6.64 -3.36 2.33
CA THR A 93 -5.21 -3.29 2.03
C THR A 93 -4.52 -4.64 2.24
N LEU A 94 -4.84 -5.35 3.32
CA LEU A 94 -4.32 -6.71 3.57
C LEU A 94 -4.77 -7.68 2.49
N LEU A 95 -6.05 -7.67 2.12
CA LEU A 95 -6.53 -8.50 1.01
C LEU A 95 -5.72 -8.22 -0.25
N CYS A 96 -5.52 -6.97 -0.64
CA CYS A 96 -4.72 -6.64 -1.84
C CYS A 96 -3.24 -7.10 -1.72
N MET A 97 -2.65 -7.06 -0.53
CA MET A 97 -1.30 -7.58 -0.30
C MET A 97 -1.22 -9.10 -0.49
N PHE A 98 -2.25 -9.85 -0.09
CA PHE A 98 -2.23 -11.32 -0.08
C PHE A 98 -3.10 -11.99 -1.18
N ASP A 99 -3.82 -11.22 -1.99
CA ASP A 99 -4.67 -11.69 -3.11
C ASP A 99 -3.85 -12.13 -4.35
N GLY A 100 -2.71 -12.81 -4.12
CA GLY A 100 -1.92 -13.46 -5.15
C GLY A 100 -1.81 -14.95 -4.87
N SER A 101 -1.76 -15.78 -5.93
CA SER A 101 -1.69 -17.23 -5.84
C SER A 101 -0.70 -17.72 -4.77
N PRO A 102 -1.03 -18.80 -4.04
CA PRO A 102 -0.23 -19.37 -2.95
C PRO A 102 1.11 -19.98 -3.41
N ASP A 103 1.55 -19.75 -4.65
CA ASP A 103 2.75 -20.32 -5.25
C ASP A 103 4.01 -19.46 -5.02
N ILE A 104 4.05 -18.68 -3.93
CA ILE A 104 5.28 -18.04 -3.40
C ILE A 104 5.51 -18.54 -1.98
#